data_AF-A0A4Q1BGB7-F1
#
_entry.id   AF-A0A4Q1BGB7-F1
#
_cell.length_a   1.000
_cell.length_b   1.000
_cell.length_c   1.000
_cell.angle_alpha   90.00
_cell.angle_beta   90.00
_cell.angle_gamma   90.00
#
_symmetry.space_group_name_H-M   'P 1'
#
loop_
_entity.id
_entity.type
_entity.pdbx_description
1 polymer ?
#
loop_
_entity_poly.entity_id
_entity_poly.type
_entity_poly.pdbx_seq_one_letter_code
_entity_poly.pdbx_strand_id
1 'polypeptide(L)'
;MSRRLPFPRLSRPAYLVTGAILVFLLHTLFIRSSESPSSPISPGRTLSRLSSPLLPLRGSFSPDTSALLPGHERSYDVDIAPSGLTSFHPGDTKHPIELLIERAKRQADSIDAQIEEVTSLEDSVDEYERGYGMKPPKGFDRWYAFTRRGPVPKPPAVAPLLSAAHNPVVQFLSHPAAVLRERVKEEGKQAQMFSLELVPDGQGDPGTACTADQEWTTRDWRTRGKGMVKVHGDGGWKFRCNNTLSLLLPIFPLMPKEMFHLDPPLEILFAVDDAPRGMVHHSFRERGEALGRAMKLWPATALHKAEQAMRWTYGWVWACPDDAPLRTQSTDTVLNDMRPAQMPAGVEQLVQPKTFIADFVKSADVCYNPELMSMNRAARELGLSLATCRYVHSSDLVSAPLDGVWEKVAYIPWEEKPIRKAFWRGTATGSFHNKKIPWRGSQRERLHFLAHNNSEATAPILVKRDGRWVTESYPVQEMNEAWLDVGLSDGPTQCSEEDGSCDELEMEIDFMPRVRKEDAVKYKYVIDVDGNGWSSRFRRLLAGNNVVLKSTVFPEWFNDLMIPWYHYVPVKIDYSDLYDILAFFNGPPDGSAPGRDDLAKQIAEQGYRFTQEKWRYV
;
A
#
# COMPACT_ATOMS: atom_id res chain seq x y z
N MET A 1 -38.15 -14.61 -26.78
CA MET A 1 -37.34 -13.56 -27.46
C MET A 1 -36.53 -12.82 -26.41
N SER A 2 -35.28 -13.23 -26.20
CA SER A 2 -34.37 -12.63 -25.23
C SER A 2 -33.63 -11.46 -25.90
N ARG A 3 -33.91 -10.23 -25.47
CA ARG A 3 -33.12 -9.05 -25.86
C ARG A 3 -31.83 -9.06 -25.06
N ARG A 4 -30.74 -9.55 -25.67
CA ARG A 4 -29.38 -9.27 -25.20
C ARG A 4 -29.14 -7.77 -25.40
N LEU A 5 -29.04 -7.03 -24.29
CA LEU A 5 -28.51 -5.67 -24.31
C LEU A 5 -27.03 -5.72 -24.76
N PRO A 6 -26.58 -4.83 -25.65
CA PRO A 6 -25.18 -4.75 -26.03
C PRO A 6 -24.41 -4.15 -24.86
N PHE A 7 -23.49 -4.91 -24.27
CA PHE A 7 -22.52 -4.36 -23.33
C PHE A 7 -21.61 -3.38 -24.08
N PRO A 8 -21.48 -2.11 -23.64
CA PRO A 8 -20.47 -1.22 -24.20
C PRO A 8 -19.07 -1.73 -23.82
N ARG A 9 -18.10 -1.59 -24.74
CA ARG A 9 -16.68 -1.84 -24.46
C ARG A 9 -16.23 -0.91 -23.32
N LEU A 10 -15.68 -1.50 -22.27
CA LEU A 10 -15.38 -0.88 -20.97
C LEU A 10 -13.93 -0.34 -20.92
N SER A 11 -13.76 0.87 -20.38
CA SER A 11 -12.48 1.57 -20.16
C SER A 11 -11.96 1.46 -18.70
N ARG A 12 -10.69 1.84 -18.49
CA ARG A 12 -9.75 1.22 -17.52
C ARG A 12 -9.00 2.29 -16.66
N PRO A 13 -8.77 2.14 -15.33
CA PRO A 13 -8.29 3.21 -14.43
C PRO A 13 -6.84 3.05 -13.91
N ALA A 14 -6.20 1.88 -14.02
CA ALA A 14 -4.80 1.72 -13.58
C ALA A 14 -3.82 2.62 -14.36
N TYR A 15 -4.22 3.08 -15.54
CA TYR A 15 -3.52 4.09 -16.35
C TYR A 15 -3.27 5.41 -15.58
N LEU A 16 -4.11 5.76 -14.61
CA LEU A 16 -4.12 7.10 -14.02
C LEU A 16 -3.11 7.29 -12.92
N VAL A 17 -2.94 6.28 -12.07
CA VAL A 17 -1.87 6.27 -11.05
C VAL A 17 -0.53 6.26 -11.76
N THR A 18 -0.36 5.40 -12.75
CA THR A 18 0.90 5.33 -13.50
C THR A 18 1.12 6.59 -14.32
N GLY A 19 0.07 7.17 -14.93
CA GLY A 19 0.13 8.47 -15.60
C GLY A 19 0.47 9.62 -14.65
N ALA A 20 -0.10 9.64 -13.43
CA ALA A 20 0.25 10.61 -12.40
C ALA A 20 1.72 10.48 -11.99
N ILE A 21 2.18 9.25 -11.72
CA ILE A 21 3.59 8.96 -11.41
C ILE A 21 4.49 9.44 -12.54
N LEU A 22 4.15 9.19 -13.81
CA LEU A 22 4.90 9.69 -14.97
C LEU A 22 4.96 11.23 -15.00
N VAL A 23 3.85 11.91 -14.71
CA VAL A 23 3.78 13.38 -14.67
C VAL A 23 4.60 13.94 -13.50
N PHE A 24 4.66 13.24 -12.37
CA PHE A 24 5.50 13.62 -11.24
C PHE A 24 6.99 13.33 -11.49
N LEU A 25 7.32 12.20 -12.10
CA LEU A 25 8.68 11.84 -12.53
C LEU A 25 9.21 12.78 -13.62
N LEU A 26 8.33 13.32 -14.46
CA LEU A 26 8.70 14.41 -15.36
C LEU A 26 9.21 15.62 -14.60
N HIS A 27 8.57 16.01 -13.50
CA HIS A 27 9.00 17.17 -12.72
C HIS A 27 10.42 17.01 -12.18
N THR A 28 10.73 15.84 -11.60
CA THR A 28 12.04 15.52 -11.03
C THR A 28 13.14 15.47 -12.08
N LEU A 29 12.85 14.92 -13.28
CA LEU A 29 13.87 14.60 -14.29
C LEU A 29 13.97 15.64 -15.43
N PHE A 30 13.00 16.55 -15.56
CA PHE A 30 12.92 17.61 -16.58
C PHE A 30 13.34 19.00 -16.09
N ILE A 31 12.95 19.44 -14.89
CA ILE A 31 12.98 20.88 -14.55
C ILE A 31 14.37 21.43 -14.21
N ARG A 32 15.37 20.58 -13.94
CA ARG A 32 16.69 21.05 -13.49
C ARG A 32 17.87 20.69 -14.39
N SER A 33 17.64 20.14 -15.58
CA SER A 33 18.70 19.98 -16.59
C SER A 33 19.05 21.29 -17.33
N SER A 34 18.25 22.35 -17.18
CA SER A 34 18.50 23.64 -17.85
C SER A 34 19.46 24.57 -17.10
N GLU A 35 19.88 24.24 -15.87
CA GLU A 35 21.00 24.93 -15.22
C GLU A 35 22.30 24.25 -15.61
N SER A 36 22.87 24.70 -16.71
CA SER A 36 24.28 24.46 -17.04
C SER A 36 25.17 25.02 -15.92
N PRO A 37 26.28 24.35 -15.57
CA PRO A 37 27.27 24.93 -14.66
C PRO A 37 27.94 26.09 -15.40
N SER A 38 27.48 27.31 -15.13
CA SER A 38 28.14 28.50 -15.66
C SER A 38 29.56 28.58 -15.09
N SER A 39 30.46 28.94 -16.00
CA SER A 39 31.93 28.88 -16.02
C SER A 39 32.66 29.45 -14.79
N PRO A 40 33.96 29.11 -14.59
CA PRO A 40 34.70 29.45 -13.38
C PRO A 40 34.94 30.96 -13.25
N ILE A 41 34.54 31.52 -12.11
CA ILE A 41 34.84 32.90 -11.71
C ILE A 41 36.33 32.99 -11.34
N SER A 42 37.06 33.86 -12.03
CA SER A 42 38.44 34.23 -11.73
C SER A 42 38.54 35.03 -10.41
N PRO A 43 39.67 34.98 -9.68
CA PRO A 43 39.75 35.46 -8.30
C PRO A 43 39.95 36.97 -8.27
N GLY A 44 39.09 37.68 -7.55
CA GLY A 44 39.33 39.10 -7.30
C GLY A 44 38.13 39.86 -6.79
N ARG A 45 37.88 39.77 -5.48
CA ARG A 45 37.72 40.94 -4.60
C ARG A 45 37.37 40.50 -3.19
N THR A 46 38.28 40.87 -2.30
CA THR A 46 38.17 40.89 -0.85
C THR A 46 36.87 41.59 -0.43
N LEU A 47 36.04 40.92 0.37
CA LEU A 47 35.07 41.60 1.23
C LEU A 47 35.10 40.99 2.63
N SER A 48 35.14 41.94 3.56
CA SER A 48 35.34 41.90 4.99
C SER A 48 34.39 41.00 5.77
N ARG A 49 34.96 40.42 6.83
CA ARG A 49 34.30 39.76 7.96
C ARG A 49 33.07 40.53 8.43
N LEU A 50 31.93 39.86 8.44
CA LEU A 50 30.86 40.10 9.41
C LEU A 50 30.49 38.74 10.03
N SER A 51 31.07 38.51 11.20
CA SER A 51 30.65 37.47 12.14
C SER A 51 29.30 37.86 12.74
N SER A 52 28.31 36.99 12.61
CA SER A 52 27.14 36.98 13.49
C SER A 52 26.77 35.52 13.79
N PRO A 53 26.52 35.18 15.07
CA PRO A 53 26.30 33.81 15.49
C PRO A 53 24.91 33.34 15.05
N LEU A 54 24.86 32.15 14.44
CA LEU A 54 23.61 31.43 14.18
C LEU A 54 23.01 31.01 15.53
N LEU A 55 21.87 31.61 15.87
CA LEU A 55 20.98 31.11 16.91
C LEU A 55 20.39 29.76 16.46
N PRO A 56 20.29 28.76 17.36
CA PRO A 56 19.64 27.49 17.02
C PRO A 56 18.13 27.71 16.94
N LEU A 57 17.55 27.52 15.75
CA LEU A 57 16.11 27.37 15.60
C LEU A 57 15.69 26.02 16.21
N ARG A 58 15.39 26.03 17.52
CA ARG A 58 14.49 25.06 18.14
C ARG A 58 13.08 25.40 17.67
N GLY A 59 12.62 24.71 16.64
CA GLY A 59 11.21 24.64 16.27
C GLY A 59 10.86 23.17 16.12
N SER A 60 10.34 22.57 17.19
CA SER A 60 9.68 21.27 17.13
C SER A 60 8.41 21.43 16.30
N PHE A 61 8.45 20.99 15.03
CA PHE A 61 7.26 20.84 14.22
C PHE A 61 6.73 19.42 14.44
N SER A 62 5.74 19.28 15.33
CA SER A 62 4.80 18.16 15.24
C SER A 62 4.01 18.29 13.93
N PRO A 63 3.72 17.20 13.21
CA PRO A 63 2.71 17.24 12.18
C PRO A 63 1.35 17.40 12.86
N ASP A 64 0.81 18.61 12.82
CA ASP A 64 -0.53 18.90 13.32
C ASP A 64 -1.54 18.25 12.36
N THR A 65 -1.92 17.01 12.68
CA THR A 65 -3.09 16.35 12.12
C THR A 65 -4.34 17.05 12.67
N SER A 66 -4.68 18.22 12.16
CA SER A 66 -6.05 18.76 12.18
C SER A 66 -6.12 20.14 11.50
N ALA A 67 -6.44 20.19 10.22
CA ALA A 67 -7.16 21.35 9.69
C ALA A 67 -8.64 21.17 10.07
N LEU A 68 -8.96 21.42 11.34
CA LEU A 68 -10.34 21.54 11.81
C LEU A 68 -10.93 22.83 11.27
N LEU A 69 -11.96 22.71 10.43
CA LEU A 69 -12.92 23.79 10.21
C LEU A 69 -13.52 24.20 11.58
N PRO A 70 -13.62 25.49 11.91
CA PRO A 70 -14.10 25.91 13.22
C PRO A 70 -15.61 25.70 13.33
N GLY A 71 -16.01 24.78 14.21
CA GLY A 71 -17.33 24.72 14.81
C GLY A 71 -18.18 23.53 14.37
N HIS A 72 -17.86 22.31 14.84
CA HIS A 72 -18.81 21.18 14.95
C HIS A 72 -18.48 20.32 16.18
N GLU A 73 -19.52 19.77 16.81
CA GLU A 73 -19.59 19.24 18.18
C GLU A 73 -18.71 18.00 18.46
N ARG A 74 -18.16 17.93 19.69
CA ARG A 74 -17.31 16.84 20.26
C ARG A 74 -18.01 15.49 20.50
N SER A 75 -19.06 15.13 19.76
CA SER A 75 -19.92 13.98 20.11
C SER A 75 -19.53 12.65 19.44
N TYR A 76 -18.56 12.59 18.51
CA TYR A 76 -18.36 11.43 17.64
C TYR A 76 -16.90 11.14 17.22
N ASP A 77 -15.91 11.63 17.98
CA ASP A 77 -14.51 11.33 17.70
C ASP A 77 -14.10 10.02 18.38
N VAL A 78 -13.66 9.07 17.55
CA VAL A 78 -13.01 7.84 18.02
C VAL A 78 -11.62 8.20 18.49
N ASP A 79 -11.27 7.86 19.72
CA ASP A 79 -9.93 8.06 20.25
C ASP A 79 -8.94 7.13 19.54
N ILE A 80 -8.03 7.71 18.75
CA ILE A 80 -7.01 6.98 18.01
C ILE A 80 -5.66 7.12 18.71
N ALA A 81 -5.13 6.01 19.22
CA ALA A 81 -3.79 5.94 19.79
C ALA A 81 -2.71 6.19 18.71
N PRO A 82 -1.46 6.55 19.08
CA PRO A 82 -0.35 6.67 18.13
C PRO A 82 -0.10 5.41 17.28
N SER A 83 -0.42 4.22 17.82
CA SER A 83 -0.40 2.94 17.11
C SER A 83 -1.47 2.82 16.00
N GLY A 84 -2.35 3.80 15.84
CA GLY A 84 -3.48 3.74 14.89
C GLY A 84 -4.64 2.88 15.37
N LEU A 85 -4.62 2.44 16.63
CA LEU A 85 -5.67 1.61 17.22
C LEU A 85 -6.65 2.45 18.05
N THR A 86 -7.90 1.99 18.11
CA THR A 86 -8.90 2.43 19.10
C THR A 86 -9.22 1.27 20.04
N SER A 87 -9.47 1.54 21.31
CA SER A 87 -9.88 0.55 22.31
C SER A 87 -11.38 0.59 22.60
N PHE A 88 -11.90 -0.54 23.06
CA PHE A 88 -13.15 -0.61 23.81
C PHE A 88 -12.87 -0.39 25.29
N HIS A 89 -13.70 0.41 25.96
CA HIS A 89 -13.66 0.61 27.39
C HIS A 89 -14.91 0.01 28.06
N PRO A 90 -14.76 -0.71 29.19
CA PRO A 90 -15.91 -1.20 29.94
C PRO A 90 -16.87 -0.06 30.30
N GLY A 91 -18.13 -0.17 29.86
CA GLY A 91 -19.15 0.88 30.04
C GLY A 91 -19.51 1.62 28.75
N ASP A 92 -18.75 1.45 27.67
CA ASP A 92 -19.09 2.01 26.37
C ASP A 92 -20.43 1.45 25.86
N THR A 93 -21.31 2.34 25.42
CA THR A 93 -22.64 1.96 24.92
C THR A 93 -22.60 1.45 23.48
N LYS A 94 -21.57 1.84 22.71
CA LYS A 94 -21.37 1.45 21.31
C LYS A 94 -20.10 0.62 21.19
N HIS A 95 -20.10 -0.29 20.21
CA HIS A 95 -18.90 -1.04 19.86
C HIS A 95 -17.93 -0.14 19.09
N PRO A 96 -16.59 -0.26 19.25
CA PRO A 96 -15.66 0.54 18.47
C PRO A 96 -15.81 0.34 16.97
N ILE A 97 -16.05 -0.90 16.50
CA ILE A 97 -16.37 -1.16 15.08
C ILE A 97 -17.58 -0.36 14.59
N GLU A 98 -18.62 -0.19 15.41
CA GLU A 98 -19.79 0.61 15.04
C GLU A 98 -19.44 2.09 14.86
N LEU A 99 -18.63 2.65 15.76
CA LEU A 99 -18.11 4.02 15.65
C LEU A 99 -17.19 4.20 14.43
N LEU A 100 -16.36 3.19 14.14
CA LEU A 100 -15.45 3.18 12.99
C LEU A 100 -16.22 3.16 11.67
N ILE A 101 -17.30 2.38 11.56
CA ILE A 101 -18.18 2.36 10.39
C ILE A 101 -18.89 3.71 10.23
N GLU A 102 -19.39 4.31 11.31
CA GLU A 102 -20.02 5.64 11.28
C GLU A 102 -19.03 6.73 10.84
N ARG A 103 -17.79 6.70 11.34
CA ARG A 103 -16.70 7.58 10.91
C ARG A 103 -16.36 7.37 9.42
N ALA A 104 -16.24 6.11 8.99
CA ALA A 104 -15.85 5.77 7.63
C ALA A 104 -16.90 6.21 6.59
N LYS A 105 -18.20 6.17 6.94
CA LYS A 105 -19.28 6.74 6.12
C LYS A 105 -19.13 8.24 5.92
N ARG A 106 -18.90 8.99 6.99
CA ARG A 106 -18.65 10.45 6.91
C ARG A 106 -17.42 10.78 6.07
N GLN A 107 -16.36 9.97 6.19
CA GLN A 107 -15.17 10.11 5.34
C GLN A 107 -15.49 9.84 3.86
N ALA A 108 -16.34 8.86 3.56
CA ALA A 108 -16.77 8.57 2.19
C ALA A 108 -17.56 9.73 1.59
N ASP A 109 -18.53 10.26 2.34
CA ASP A 109 -19.33 11.42 1.92
C ASP A 109 -18.45 12.66 1.66
N SER A 110 -17.45 12.89 2.52
CA SER A 110 -16.49 13.99 2.35
C SER A 110 -15.61 13.82 1.11
N ILE A 111 -15.14 12.60 0.83
CA ILE A 111 -14.33 12.31 -0.35
C ILE A 111 -15.17 12.46 -1.62
N ASP A 112 -16.40 11.96 -1.62
CA ASP A 112 -17.28 12.08 -2.78
C ASP A 112 -17.65 13.54 -3.05
N ALA A 113 -17.94 14.34 -2.02
CA ALA A 113 -18.14 15.78 -2.15
C ALA A 113 -16.92 16.50 -2.74
N GLN A 114 -15.71 16.19 -2.24
CA GLN A 114 -14.46 16.76 -2.78
C GLN A 114 -14.26 16.41 -4.26
N ILE A 115 -14.62 15.19 -4.67
CA ILE A 115 -14.54 14.77 -6.07
C ILE A 115 -15.54 15.54 -6.95
N GLU A 116 -16.75 15.76 -6.45
CA GLU A 116 -17.82 16.49 -7.15
C GLU A 116 -17.50 17.98 -7.32
N GLU A 117 -16.81 18.60 -6.35
CA GLU A 117 -16.38 20.00 -6.41
C GLU A 117 -15.35 20.28 -7.51
N VAL A 118 -14.50 19.29 -7.87
CA VAL A 118 -13.46 19.47 -8.89
C VAL A 118 -14.02 19.30 -10.30
N THR A 119 -14.38 20.41 -10.92
CA THR A 119 -15.03 20.43 -12.25
C THR A 119 -14.14 20.97 -13.36
N SER A 120 -13.12 21.76 -13.01
CA SER A 120 -12.18 22.43 -13.91
C SER A 120 -10.72 22.04 -13.64
N LEU A 121 -9.80 22.48 -14.52
CA LEU A 121 -8.36 22.29 -14.29
C LEU A 121 -7.91 23.16 -13.12
N GLU A 122 -8.44 24.37 -13.03
CA GLU A 122 -8.19 25.34 -11.97
C GLU A 122 -8.55 24.77 -10.60
N ASP A 123 -9.74 24.16 -10.44
CA ASP A 123 -10.13 23.50 -9.20
C ASP A 123 -9.13 22.38 -8.82
N SER A 124 -8.69 21.60 -9.80
CA SER A 124 -7.72 20.50 -9.59
C SER A 124 -6.33 21.02 -9.18
N VAL A 125 -5.93 22.18 -9.70
CA VAL A 125 -4.69 22.88 -9.31
C VAL A 125 -4.81 23.43 -7.89
N ASP A 126 -5.96 24.03 -7.54
CA ASP A 126 -6.21 24.56 -6.19
C ASP A 126 -6.21 23.42 -5.16
N GLU A 127 -6.82 22.28 -5.47
CA GLU A 127 -6.75 21.07 -4.65
C GLU A 127 -5.32 20.56 -4.48
N TYR A 128 -4.54 20.59 -5.55
CA TYR A 128 -3.14 20.19 -5.52
C TYR A 128 -2.32 21.09 -4.60
N GLU A 129 -2.44 22.41 -4.76
CA GLU A 129 -1.73 23.40 -3.95
C GLU A 129 -2.17 23.33 -2.49
N ARG A 130 -3.46 23.16 -2.22
CA ARG A 130 -4.03 22.97 -0.87
C ARG A 130 -3.52 21.70 -0.21
N GLY A 131 -3.52 20.58 -0.93
CA GLY A 131 -3.14 19.28 -0.39
C GLY A 131 -1.64 19.08 -0.19
N TYR A 132 -0.81 19.63 -1.09
CA TYR A 132 0.64 19.40 -1.08
C TYR A 132 1.48 20.61 -0.69
N GLY A 133 0.89 21.81 -0.63
CA GLY A 133 1.59 23.05 -0.32
C GLY A 133 2.57 23.49 -1.41
N MET A 134 2.42 23.01 -2.64
CA MET A 134 3.29 23.31 -3.76
C MET A 134 2.52 23.28 -5.08
N LYS A 135 3.06 23.95 -6.12
CA LYS A 135 2.44 23.98 -7.45
C LYS A 135 2.50 22.63 -8.14
N PRO A 136 1.50 22.26 -8.95
CA PRO A 136 1.55 21.04 -9.72
C PRO A 136 2.68 21.05 -10.76
N PRO A 137 3.19 19.88 -11.13
CA PRO A 137 4.29 19.76 -12.07
C PRO A 137 3.88 20.15 -13.51
N LYS A 138 4.88 20.41 -14.35
CA LYS A 138 4.67 20.58 -15.79
C LYS A 138 4.04 19.31 -16.37
N GLY A 139 2.94 19.46 -17.12
CA GLY A 139 2.17 18.36 -17.69
C GLY A 139 0.97 17.92 -16.84
N PHE A 140 0.71 18.57 -15.71
CA PHE A 140 -0.48 18.32 -14.89
C PHE A 140 -1.79 18.60 -15.63
N ASP A 141 -1.82 19.61 -16.52
CA ASP A 141 -2.92 19.89 -17.44
C ASP A 141 -3.26 18.69 -18.34
N ARG A 142 -2.24 17.94 -18.78
CA ARG A 142 -2.42 16.73 -19.59
C ARG A 142 -2.90 15.55 -18.77
N TRP A 143 -2.40 15.40 -17.54
CA TRP A 143 -2.93 14.43 -16.59
C TRP A 143 -4.41 14.70 -16.32
N TYR A 144 -4.77 15.94 -16.01
CA TYR A 144 -6.16 16.34 -15.84
C TYR A 144 -6.98 16.05 -17.10
N ALA A 145 -6.52 16.48 -18.27
CA ALA A 145 -7.21 16.17 -19.52
C ALA A 145 -7.40 14.65 -19.72
N PHE A 146 -6.42 13.84 -19.31
CA PHE A 146 -6.51 12.39 -19.33
C PHE A 146 -7.56 11.85 -18.34
N THR A 147 -7.64 12.37 -17.11
CA THR A 147 -8.70 11.99 -16.15
C THR A 147 -10.10 12.32 -16.69
N ARG A 148 -10.21 13.38 -17.50
CA ARG A 148 -11.48 13.79 -18.14
C ARG A 148 -11.79 13.04 -19.44
N ARG A 149 -10.79 12.42 -20.08
CA ARG A 149 -10.88 11.66 -21.33
C ARG A 149 -11.14 10.18 -21.04
N GLY A 150 -12.37 9.74 -21.24
CA GLY A 150 -12.71 8.31 -21.21
C GLY A 150 -14.18 8.03 -20.91
N PRO A 151 -14.64 6.77 -21.13
CA PRO A 151 -15.96 6.31 -20.71
C PRO A 151 -16.15 6.32 -19.18
N VAL A 152 -17.35 6.68 -18.74
CA VAL A 152 -17.79 6.79 -17.33
C VAL A 152 -17.74 5.44 -16.59
N PRO A 153 -17.44 5.40 -15.26
CA PRO A 153 -16.96 6.52 -14.46
C PRO A 153 -15.57 7.01 -14.83
N LYS A 154 -15.46 8.33 -14.76
CA LYS A 154 -14.20 9.04 -14.85
C LYS A 154 -13.54 8.96 -13.48
N PRO A 155 -12.22 8.79 -13.44
CA PRO A 155 -11.49 8.85 -12.19
C PRO A 155 -11.56 10.23 -11.51
N PRO A 156 -11.32 10.27 -10.20
CA PRO A 156 -11.12 11.53 -9.48
C PRO A 156 -10.00 12.36 -10.10
N ALA A 157 -10.28 13.62 -10.42
CA ALA A 157 -9.26 14.60 -10.80
C ALA A 157 -8.66 15.31 -9.57
N VAL A 158 -8.69 14.65 -8.41
CA VAL A 158 -8.24 15.18 -7.12
C VAL A 158 -6.92 14.50 -6.78
N ALA A 159 -5.80 15.13 -7.14
CA ALA A 159 -4.48 14.55 -6.95
C ALA A 159 -4.16 14.18 -5.49
N PRO A 160 -4.57 14.95 -4.46
CA PRO A 160 -4.40 14.57 -3.05
C PRO A 160 -4.98 13.19 -2.68
N LEU A 161 -6.01 12.71 -3.39
CA LEU A 161 -6.55 11.35 -3.20
C LEU A 161 -5.69 10.24 -3.83
N LEU A 162 -4.54 10.60 -4.41
CA LEU A 162 -3.53 9.70 -4.96
C LEU A 162 -2.17 10.00 -4.32
N SER A 163 -2.15 10.26 -3.01
CA SER A 163 -0.95 10.72 -2.31
C SER A 163 0.19 9.70 -2.36
N ALA A 164 -0.13 8.40 -2.46
CA ALA A 164 0.84 7.33 -2.70
C ALA A 164 1.64 7.48 -4.01
N ALA A 165 1.12 8.22 -5.01
CA ALA A 165 1.84 8.53 -6.25
C ALA A 165 2.73 9.78 -6.13
N HIS A 166 2.37 10.71 -5.22
CA HIS A 166 3.07 12.00 -5.09
C HIS A 166 4.09 12.02 -3.94
N ASN A 167 3.66 11.68 -2.72
CA ASN A 167 4.48 11.80 -1.51
C ASN A 167 5.85 11.11 -1.63
N PRO A 168 5.96 9.89 -2.18
CA PRO A 168 7.26 9.23 -2.33
C PRO A 168 8.24 9.98 -3.24
N VAL A 169 7.73 10.72 -4.23
CA VAL A 169 8.53 11.48 -5.20
C VAL A 169 9.17 12.72 -4.56
N VAL A 170 8.57 13.26 -3.50
CA VAL A 170 8.95 14.55 -2.89
C VAL A 170 10.42 14.55 -2.45
N GLN A 171 10.91 13.47 -1.83
CA GLN A 171 12.31 13.38 -1.40
C GLN A 171 13.31 13.46 -2.58
N PHE A 172 12.92 12.96 -3.75
CA PHE A 172 13.77 12.96 -4.94
C PHE A 172 13.84 14.33 -5.62
N LEU A 173 12.85 15.21 -5.41
CA LEU A 173 12.88 16.60 -5.90
C LEU A 173 14.05 17.42 -5.33
N SER A 174 14.61 16.98 -4.20
CA SER A 174 15.79 17.60 -3.59
C SER A 174 17.12 17.17 -4.21
N HIS A 175 17.14 16.20 -5.12
CA HIS A 175 18.38 15.66 -5.69
C HIS A 175 18.68 16.25 -7.07
N PRO A 176 19.97 16.49 -7.41
CA PRO A 176 20.33 16.82 -8.78
C PRO A 176 19.94 15.70 -9.75
N ALA A 177 19.38 16.07 -10.91
CA ALA A 177 18.92 15.08 -11.90
C ALA A 177 20.04 14.13 -12.38
N ALA A 178 21.27 14.62 -12.49
CA ALA A 178 22.43 13.80 -12.86
C ALA A 178 22.66 12.65 -11.86
N VAL A 179 22.51 12.91 -10.56
CA VAL A 179 22.67 11.90 -9.50
C VAL A 179 21.55 10.86 -9.59
N LEU A 180 20.30 11.29 -9.81
CA LEU A 180 19.19 10.35 -9.96
C LEU A 180 19.35 9.44 -11.18
N ARG A 181 19.81 9.98 -12.31
CA ARG A 181 20.06 9.21 -13.53
C ARG A 181 21.18 8.18 -13.36
N GLU A 182 22.26 8.56 -12.67
CA GLU A 182 23.33 7.62 -12.32
C GLU A 182 22.80 6.48 -11.45
N ARG A 183 22.00 6.78 -10.43
CA ARG A 183 21.40 5.76 -9.55
C ARG A 183 20.46 4.82 -10.31
N VAL A 184 19.58 5.35 -11.16
CA VAL A 184 18.69 4.53 -12.01
C VAL A 184 19.50 3.56 -12.87
N LYS A 185 20.61 4.03 -13.46
CA LYS A 185 21.49 3.19 -14.28
C LYS A 185 22.20 2.11 -13.47
N GLU A 186 22.71 2.42 -12.28
CA GLU A 186 23.40 1.44 -11.43
C GLU A 186 22.42 0.42 -10.83
N GLU A 187 21.28 0.88 -10.33
CA GLU A 187 20.23 0.03 -9.76
C GLU A 187 19.60 -0.87 -10.84
N GLY A 188 19.47 -0.38 -12.08
CA GLY A 188 19.00 -1.16 -13.23
C GLY A 188 19.88 -2.35 -13.63
N LYS A 189 21.13 -2.43 -13.15
CA LYS A 189 22.01 -3.59 -13.35
C LYS A 189 21.72 -4.74 -12.39
N GLN A 190 20.93 -4.50 -11.33
CA GLN A 190 20.60 -5.53 -10.37
C GLN A 190 19.69 -6.59 -10.99
N ALA A 191 19.79 -7.83 -10.50
CA ALA A 191 18.84 -8.87 -10.87
C ALA A 191 17.41 -8.47 -10.48
N GLN A 192 16.40 -8.99 -11.19
CA GLN A 192 14.99 -8.66 -10.95
C GLN A 192 14.66 -7.17 -11.14
N MET A 193 15.37 -6.49 -12.03
CA MET A 193 15.06 -5.14 -12.51
C MET A 193 14.76 -5.10 -14.00
N PHE A 194 13.90 -4.17 -14.40
CA PHE A 194 13.81 -3.70 -15.78
C PHE A 194 13.60 -2.20 -15.81
N SER A 195 14.01 -1.55 -16.89
CA SER A 195 13.77 -0.13 -17.10
C SER A 195 13.16 0.16 -18.46
N LEU A 196 12.46 1.28 -18.54
CA LEU A 196 11.85 1.81 -19.74
C LEU A 196 12.53 3.15 -20.08
N GLU A 197 13.34 3.16 -21.12
CA GLU A 197 13.96 4.37 -21.68
C GLU A 197 13.00 5.00 -22.69
N LEU A 198 12.62 6.26 -22.48
CA LEU A 198 11.72 6.99 -23.36
C LEU A 198 12.49 7.66 -24.49
N VAL A 199 12.09 7.36 -25.73
CA VAL A 199 12.76 7.79 -26.96
C VAL A 199 11.76 8.34 -27.98
N PRO A 200 12.20 9.09 -29.01
CA PRO A 200 11.29 9.57 -30.04
C PRO A 200 10.56 8.42 -30.73
N ASP A 201 9.36 8.69 -31.23
CA ASP A 201 8.52 7.68 -31.87
C ASP A 201 9.23 6.98 -33.05
N GLY A 202 9.05 5.67 -33.15
CA GLY A 202 9.75 4.80 -34.10
C GLY A 202 11.17 4.38 -33.70
N GLN A 203 11.76 4.94 -32.64
CA GLN A 203 13.13 4.60 -32.19
C GLN A 203 13.18 3.57 -31.06
N GLY A 204 12.02 3.17 -30.53
CA GLY A 204 11.89 2.15 -29.51
C GLY A 204 12.11 0.72 -30.02
N ASP A 205 11.89 -0.24 -29.14
CA ASP A 205 12.00 -1.65 -29.46
C ASP A 205 10.75 -2.19 -30.16
N PRO A 206 10.85 -3.27 -30.97
CA PRO A 206 9.67 -3.97 -31.47
C PRO A 206 8.71 -4.33 -30.33
N GLY A 207 7.41 -4.13 -30.56
CA GLY A 207 6.37 -4.34 -29.53
C GLY A 207 5.99 -3.10 -28.73
N THR A 208 6.72 -1.99 -28.90
CA THR A 208 6.48 -0.74 -28.17
C THR A 208 5.73 0.31 -28.97
N ALA A 209 5.28 0.04 -30.20
CA ALA A 209 4.48 0.98 -30.99
C ALA A 209 3.27 1.47 -30.17
N CYS A 210 3.28 2.78 -29.90
CA CYS A 210 2.29 3.45 -29.09
C CYS A 210 1.14 3.89 -29.99
N THR A 211 -0.08 3.49 -29.65
CA THR A 211 -1.29 4.03 -30.26
C THR A 211 -2.06 4.75 -29.15
N ALA A 212 -2.68 5.89 -29.48
CA ALA A 212 -3.51 6.61 -28.51
C ALA A 212 -4.85 5.88 -28.23
N ASP A 213 -5.13 4.80 -28.97
CA ASP A 213 -6.24 3.91 -28.67
C ASP A 213 -5.89 3.05 -27.43
N GLN A 214 -6.83 2.98 -26.49
CA GLN A 214 -6.65 2.25 -25.22
C GLN A 214 -6.85 0.73 -25.36
N GLU A 215 -6.73 0.20 -26.59
CA GLU A 215 -7.11 -1.17 -26.99
C GLU A 215 -5.94 -2.17 -26.93
N TRP A 216 -4.84 -1.82 -26.25
CA TRP A 216 -3.67 -2.70 -26.12
C TRP A 216 -3.97 -3.93 -25.25
N THR A 217 -3.49 -5.10 -25.66
CA THR A 217 -3.47 -6.34 -24.87
C THR A 217 -2.06 -6.90 -24.67
N THR A 218 -1.82 -7.67 -23.61
CA THR A 218 -0.51 -8.25 -23.26
C THR A 218 0.06 -9.21 -24.28
N ARG A 219 -0.67 -9.52 -25.36
CA ARG A 219 -0.21 -10.33 -26.48
C ARG A 219 0.22 -9.49 -27.68
N ASP A 220 -0.17 -8.22 -27.74
CA ASP A 220 0.06 -7.33 -28.89
C ASP A 220 1.53 -6.93 -29.05
N TRP A 221 2.33 -6.99 -27.98
CA TRP A 221 3.76 -6.66 -28.07
C TRP A 221 4.52 -7.53 -29.08
N ARG A 222 4.01 -8.72 -29.43
CA ARG A 222 4.65 -9.57 -30.44
C ARG A 222 4.43 -9.12 -31.88
N THR A 223 3.42 -8.29 -32.12
CA THR A 223 2.97 -7.91 -33.47
C THR A 223 3.13 -6.42 -33.75
N ARG A 224 3.30 -5.61 -32.72
CA ARG A 224 3.50 -4.16 -32.84
C ARG A 224 4.91 -3.81 -33.31
N GLY A 225 5.01 -2.71 -34.06
CA GLY A 225 6.28 -2.15 -34.52
C GLY A 225 7.07 -1.46 -33.39
N LYS A 226 8.02 -0.62 -33.80
CA LYS A 226 8.81 0.22 -32.89
C LYS A 226 8.03 1.48 -32.51
N GLY A 227 8.05 1.85 -31.23
CA GLY A 227 7.40 3.06 -30.73
C GLY A 227 8.35 3.97 -29.97
N MET A 228 7.91 4.43 -28.79
CA MET A 228 8.59 5.46 -27.99
C MET A 228 9.36 4.92 -26.78
N VAL A 229 9.62 3.60 -26.71
CA VAL A 229 10.21 2.98 -25.51
C VAL A 229 11.28 1.97 -25.91
N LYS A 230 12.44 2.01 -25.25
CA LYS A 230 13.38 0.87 -25.20
C LYS A 230 13.31 0.18 -23.84
N VAL A 231 13.45 -1.14 -23.84
CA VAL A 231 13.31 -1.97 -22.64
C VAL A 231 14.67 -2.55 -22.28
N HIS A 232 15.11 -2.35 -21.03
CA HIS A 232 16.39 -2.85 -20.54
C HIS A 232 16.24 -3.74 -19.30
N GLY A 233 17.32 -4.46 -18.95
CA GLY A 233 17.44 -5.28 -17.74
C GLY A 233 16.92 -6.72 -17.87
N ASP A 234 17.29 -7.57 -16.91
CA ASP A 234 16.96 -8.99 -16.87
C ASP A 234 15.45 -9.27 -16.74
N GLY A 235 14.69 -8.28 -16.26
CA GLY A 235 13.23 -8.29 -16.18
C GLY A 235 12.52 -7.97 -17.50
N GLY A 236 13.26 -7.49 -18.50
CA GLY A 236 12.71 -7.01 -19.77
C GLY A 236 11.85 -8.07 -20.46
N TRP A 237 10.67 -7.66 -20.94
CA TRP A 237 9.70 -8.51 -21.65
C TRP A 237 9.15 -9.72 -20.89
N LYS A 238 9.47 -9.87 -19.60
CA LYS A 238 8.79 -10.81 -18.71
C LYS A 238 7.35 -10.35 -18.45
N PHE A 239 6.57 -11.23 -17.82
CA PHE A 239 5.13 -11.00 -17.55
C PHE A 239 4.83 -9.61 -16.95
N ARG A 240 5.56 -9.19 -15.91
CA ARG A 240 5.34 -7.88 -15.27
C ARG A 240 5.70 -6.70 -16.15
N CYS A 241 6.80 -6.78 -16.92
CA CYS A 241 7.15 -5.77 -17.91
C CYS A 241 6.04 -5.62 -18.95
N ASN A 242 5.53 -6.73 -19.49
CA ASN A 242 4.45 -6.70 -20.47
C ASN A 242 3.16 -6.10 -19.90
N ASN A 243 2.79 -6.46 -18.67
CA ASN A 243 1.66 -5.83 -18.00
C ASN A 243 1.89 -4.32 -17.84
N THR A 244 3.07 -3.89 -17.41
CA THR A 244 3.41 -2.47 -17.22
C THR A 244 3.31 -1.69 -18.54
N LEU A 245 3.87 -2.24 -19.62
CA LEU A 245 3.76 -1.66 -20.97
C LEU A 245 2.29 -1.55 -21.42
N SER A 246 1.42 -2.46 -20.99
CA SER A 246 -0.02 -2.38 -21.28
C SER A 246 -0.62 -1.06 -20.86
N LEU A 247 -0.23 -0.61 -19.66
CA LEU A 247 -0.69 0.65 -19.12
C LEU A 247 -0.03 1.84 -19.78
N LEU A 248 1.25 1.75 -20.08
CA LEU A 248 2.01 2.95 -20.38
C LEU A 248 1.92 3.37 -21.85
N LEU A 249 1.88 2.42 -22.76
CA LEU A 249 1.94 2.71 -24.20
C LEU A 249 0.78 3.60 -24.70
N PRO A 250 -0.47 3.46 -24.22
CA PRO A 250 -1.55 4.38 -24.59
C PRO A 250 -1.43 5.78 -23.99
N ILE A 251 -0.66 5.95 -22.90
CA ILE A 251 -0.48 7.24 -22.22
C ILE A 251 0.61 8.05 -22.91
N PHE A 252 1.70 7.42 -23.35
CA PHE A 252 2.86 8.11 -23.89
C PHE A 252 2.54 9.12 -25.03
N PRO A 253 1.65 8.83 -26.00
CA PRO A 253 1.26 9.81 -27.01
C PRO A 253 0.58 11.08 -26.46
N LEU A 254 0.01 11.01 -25.26
CA LEU A 254 -0.67 12.12 -24.60
C LEU A 254 0.28 13.01 -23.81
N MET A 255 1.49 12.54 -23.53
CA MET A 255 2.48 13.23 -22.72
C MET A 255 3.21 14.34 -23.49
N PRO A 256 3.89 15.29 -22.81
CA PRO A 256 4.71 16.32 -23.47
C PRO A 256 5.78 15.71 -24.38
N LYS A 257 5.88 16.19 -25.63
CA LYS A 257 6.80 15.64 -26.63
C LYS A 257 8.27 15.80 -26.22
N GLU A 258 8.57 16.83 -25.42
CA GLU A 258 9.92 17.14 -24.95
C GLU A 258 10.49 16.01 -24.07
N MET A 259 9.63 15.24 -23.39
CA MET A 259 10.05 14.10 -22.56
C MET A 259 10.80 13.04 -23.36
N PHE A 260 10.39 12.82 -24.62
CA PHE A 260 10.95 11.79 -25.49
C PHE A 260 12.21 12.26 -26.22
N HIS A 261 12.61 13.52 -26.05
CA HIS A 261 13.78 14.13 -26.69
C HIS A 261 14.82 14.61 -25.67
N LEU A 262 14.75 14.12 -24.43
CA LEU A 262 15.71 14.46 -23.39
C LEU A 262 17.09 13.87 -23.70
N ASP A 263 18.15 14.60 -23.33
CA ASP A 263 19.53 14.15 -23.40
C ASP A 263 20.21 14.26 -22.01
N PRO A 264 20.63 13.13 -21.39
CA PRO A 264 20.28 11.77 -21.78
C PRO A 264 18.76 11.50 -21.72
N PRO A 265 18.26 10.44 -22.38
CA PRO A 265 16.85 10.04 -22.34
C PRO A 265 16.32 9.83 -20.92
N LEU A 266 15.01 9.97 -20.75
CA LEU A 266 14.35 9.63 -19.49
C LEU A 266 14.25 8.11 -19.34
N GLU A 267 14.85 7.57 -18.30
CA GLU A 267 14.78 6.15 -17.96
C GLU A 267 13.99 5.96 -16.66
N ILE A 268 13.03 5.03 -16.68
CA ILE A 268 12.15 4.73 -15.55
C ILE A 268 12.40 3.29 -15.11
N LEU A 269 12.76 3.10 -13.84
CA LEU A 269 13.16 1.82 -13.29
C LEU A 269 12.02 1.12 -12.55
N PHE A 270 11.88 -0.19 -12.75
CA PHE A 270 10.83 -1.03 -12.17
C PHE A 270 11.41 -2.29 -11.54
N ALA A 271 10.93 -2.60 -10.33
CA ALA A 271 11.22 -3.83 -9.65
C ALA A 271 10.32 -4.97 -10.16
N VAL A 272 10.90 -6.17 -10.35
CA VAL A 272 10.16 -7.38 -10.76
C VAL A 272 9.68 -8.19 -9.56
N ASP A 273 10.33 -8.05 -8.42
CA ASP A 273 9.94 -8.71 -7.18
C ASP A 273 8.77 -8.00 -6.47
N ASP A 274 8.18 -8.74 -5.53
CA ASP A 274 7.04 -8.26 -4.75
C ASP A 274 7.46 -7.42 -3.54
N ALA A 275 8.73 -7.44 -3.15
CA ALA A 275 9.19 -6.87 -1.89
C ALA A 275 9.63 -5.40 -2.05
N PRO A 276 9.38 -4.52 -1.06
CA PRO A 276 9.98 -3.19 -1.02
C PRO A 276 11.51 -3.28 -0.97
N ARG A 277 12.20 -2.30 -1.58
CA ARG A 277 13.66 -2.31 -1.71
C ARG A 277 14.33 -1.15 -0.99
N GLY A 278 13.69 0.00 -0.96
CA GLY A 278 14.32 1.21 -0.48
C GLY A 278 13.99 1.50 0.98
N MET A 279 14.96 1.45 1.88
CA MET A 279 14.84 2.15 3.17
C MET A 279 15.98 3.14 3.36
N VAL A 280 15.60 4.32 3.83
CA VAL A 280 16.50 5.44 4.08
C VAL A 280 16.36 5.94 5.51
N HIS A 281 17.44 6.54 6.00
CA HIS A 281 17.47 7.13 7.34
C HIS A 281 16.43 8.24 7.47
N HIS A 282 15.73 8.32 8.61
CA HIS A 282 14.66 9.28 8.87
C HIS A 282 15.09 10.72 8.58
N SER A 283 16.18 11.19 9.19
CA SER A 283 16.66 12.57 9.01
C SER A 283 17.11 12.88 7.58
N PHE A 284 17.54 11.87 6.81
CA PHE A 284 17.86 12.04 5.40
C PHE A 284 16.57 12.25 4.60
N ARG A 285 15.57 11.39 4.83
CA ARG A 285 14.25 11.48 4.18
C ARG A 285 13.56 12.80 4.51
N GLU A 286 13.41 13.13 5.79
CA GLU A 286 12.75 14.34 6.27
C GLU A 286 13.39 15.60 5.66
N ARG A 287 14.73 15.68 5.69
CA ARG A 287 15.44 16.81 5.07
C ARG A 287 15.28 16.83 3.55
N GLY A 288 15.30 15.66 2.90
CA GLY A 288 15.06 15.54 1.47
C GLY A 288 13.65 15.98 1.08
N GLU A 289 12.64 15.62 1.86
CA GLU A 289 11.25 16.03 1.66
C GLU A 289 11.07 17.53 1.90
N ALA A 290 11.63 18.08 2.98
CA ALA A 290 11.58 19.51 3.27
C ALA A 290 12.22 20.34 2.15
N LEU A 291 13.40 19.92 1.66
CA LEU A 291 14.05 20.54 0.50
C LEU A 291 13.21 20.37 -0.77
N GLY A 292 12.61 19.20 -0.99
CA GLY A 292 11.75 18.90 -2.14
C GLY A 292 10.52 19.81 -2.18
N ARG A 293 9.79 19.95 -1.08
CA ARG A 293 8.64 20.86 -0.95
C ARG A 293 9.04 22.32 -1.15
N ALA A 294 10.21 22.72 -0.64
CA ALA A 294 10.76 24.05 -0.85
C ALA A 294 11.34 24.25 -2.26
N MET A 295 11.30 23.23 -3.12
CA MET A 295 11.93 23.23 -4.43
C MET A 295 13.40 23.66 -4.34
N LYS A 296 14.19 23.03 -3.46
CA LYS A 296 15.64 23.28 -3.28
C LYS A 296 16.42 22.00 -3.43
N LEU A 297 17.62 22.11 -4.00
CA LEU A 297 18.54 20.98 -4.08
C LEU A 297 19.37 20.86 -2.80
N TRP A 298 19.79 19.64 -2.50
CA TRP A 298 20.89 19.44 -1.58
C TRP A 298 22.16 20.11 -2.11
N PRO A 299 22.90 20.87 -1.27
CA PRO A 299 24.29 21.20 -1.58
C PRO A 299 25.10 19.92 -1.75
N ALA A 300 25.94 19.82 -2.79
CA ALA A 300 26.66 18.58 -3.13
C ALA A 300 27.46 17.99 -1.95
N THR A 301 28.15 18.84 -1.19
CA THR A 301 28.91 18.43 0.00
C THR A 301 28.01 17.93 1.13
N ALA A 302 26.83 18.54 1.31
CA ALA A 302 25.86 18.13 2.31
C ALA A 302 25.18 16.81 1.93
N LEU A 303 24.83 16.62 0.65
CA LEU A 303 24.30 15.35 0.14
C LEU A 303 25.30 14.24 0.39
N HIS A 304 26.54 14.43 -0.06
CA HIS A 304 27.61 13.44 0.09
C HIS A 304 27.85 13.08 1.56
N LYS A 305 27.89 14.07 2.46
CA LYS A 305 28.06 13.83 3.89
C LYS A 305 26.87 13.06 4.49
N ALA A 306 25.65 13.38 4.08
CA ALA A 306 24.45 12.70 4.56
C ALA A 306 24.41 11.25 4.07
N GLU A 307 24.77 10.99 2.81
CA GLU A 307 24.92 9.64 2.26
C GLU A 307 26.02 8.83 2.95
N GLN A 308 27.18 9.44 3.24
CA GLN A 308 28.24 8.78 3.99
C GLN A 308 27.79 8.39 5.40
N ALA A 309 27.02 9.25 6.07
CA ALA A 309 26.47 8.94 7.39
C ALA A 309 25.51 7.73 7.35
N MET A 310 24.72 7.62 6.27
CA MET A 310 23.78 6.51 6.10
C MET A 310 24.46 5.15 5.90
N ARG A 311 25.71 5.09 5.41
CA ARG A 311 26.40 3.81 5.13
C ARG A 311 26.50 2.89 6.35
N TRP A 312 26.51 3.47 7.55
CA TRP A 312 26.71 2.77 8.82
C TRP A 312 25.44 2.63 9.66
N THR A 313 24.31 3.19 9.21
CA THR A 313 23.01 3.15 9.90
C THR A 313 22.04 2.29 9.11
N TYR A 314 21.57 1.15 9.65
CA TYR A 314 20.74 0.19 8.93
C TYR A 314 19.59 -0.39 9.76
N GLY A 315 18.47 -0.69 9.10
CA GLY A 315 17.31 -1.33 9.72
C GLY A 315 16.22 -0.33 10.16
N TRP A 316 15.10 -0.89 10.60
CA TRP A 316 13.87 -0.18 10.96
C TRP A 316 14.11 1.02 11.87
N VAL A 317 14.93 0.84 12.91
CA VAL A 317 15.27 1.87 13.89
C VAL A 317 15.73 3.17 13.23
N TRP A 318 16.61 3.09 12.23
CA TRP A 318 17.16 4.29 11.60
C TRP A 318 16.22 4.97 10.62
N ALA A 319 15.21 4.25 10.11
CA ALA A 319 14.14 4.80 9.28
C ALA A 319 13.07 5.57 10.10
N CYS A 320 13.10 5.41 11.43
CA CYS A 320 12.15 6.00 12.35
C CYS A 320 12.55 7.38 12.90
N PRO A 321 11.55 8.24 13.21
CA PRO A 321 11.74 9.44 14.02
C PRO A 321 12.44 9.14 15.36
N ASP A 322 13.22 10.08 15.87
CA ASP A 322 14.02 9.89 17.10
C ASP A 322 13.15 9.68 18.36
N ASP A 323 11.92 10.17 18.37
CA ASP A 323 10.92 10.02 19.43
C ASP A 323 10.01 8.80 19.25
N ALA A 324 10.16 8.04 18.16
CA ALA A 324 9.31 6.89 17.89
C ALA A 324 9.54 5.78 18.93
N PRO A 325 8.48 5.06 19.36
CA PRO A 325 8.59 3.93 20.29
C PRO A 325 9.70 2.96 19.93
N LEU A 326 9.87 2.64 18.65
CA LEU A 326 10.93 1.74 18.20
C LEU A 326 12.34 2.26 18.53
N ARG A 327 12.62 3.55 18.37
CA ARG A 327 13.92 4.14 18.74
C ARG A 327 14.23 4.02 20.22
N THR A 328 13.20 4.12 21.07
CA THR A 328 13.35 4.03 22.54
C THR A 328 13.44 2.60 23.07
N GLN A 329 12.83 1.63 22.38
CA GLN A 329 12.88 0.22 22.78
C GLN A 329 14.13 -0.51 22.26
N SER A 330 14.73 -0.02 21.16
CA SER A 330 15.77 -0.73 20.41
C SER A 330 17.22 -0.50 20.87
N THR A 331 17.48 0.31 21.91
CA THR A 331 18.88 0.47 22.38
C THR A 331 19.46 -0.81 22.98
N ASP A 332 18.63 -1.80 23.34
CA ASP A 332 19.07 -3.08 23.92
C ASP A 332 18.65 -4.33 23.10
N THR A 333 18.09 -4.19 21.90
CA THR A 333 17.59 -5.35 21.13
C THR A 333 18.27 -5.43 19.76
N VAL A 334 19.25 -6.33 19.62
CA VAL A 334 19.78 -6.71 18.30
C VAL A 334 18.67 -7.49 17.58
N LEU A 335 18.58 -7.40 16.24
CA LEU A 335 17.61 -8.15 15.41
C LEU A 335 17.53 -9.66 15.70
N ASN A 336 18.56 -10.24 16.35
CA ASN A 336 18.62 -11.64 16.77
C ASN A 336 18.06 -11.91 18.18
N ASP A 337 17.81 -10.87 18.99
CA ASP A 337 17.30 -10.97 20.36
C ASP A 337 15.78 -10.85 20.44
N MET A 338 15.13 -10.50 19.33
CA MET A 338 13.68 -10.62 19.21
C MET A 338 13.32 -12.11 19.12
N ARG A 339 13.10 -12.71 20.28
CA ARG A 339 12.32 -13.95 20.35
C ARG A 339 11.02 -13.69 19.58
N PRO A 340 10.54 -14.62 18.74
CA PRO A 340 9.17 -14.54 18.24
C PRO A 340 8.31 -14.25 19.45
N ALA A 341 7.36 -13.32 19.35
CA ALA A 341 6.42 -13.06 20.43
C ALA A 341 5.89 -14.42 20.90
N GLN A 342 6.48 -14.94 21.98
CA GLN A 342 5.97 -16.10 22.66
C GLN A 342 4.66 -15.54 23.16
N MET A 343 3.55 -16.04 22.63
CA MET A 343 2.26 -15.95 23.30
C MET A 343 2.56 -16.18 24.78
N PRO A 344 2.44 -15.15 25.65
CA PRO A 344 3.03 -15.25 26.97
C PRO A 344 2.38 -16.43 27.67
N ALA A 345 3.15 -17.51 27.83
CA ALA A 345 2.76 -18.64 28.63
C ALA A 345 2.83 -18.18 30.08
N GLY A 346 1.67 -17.86 30.65
CA GLY A 346 1.53 -17.58 32.07
C GLY A 346 2.14 -16.25 32.50
N VAL A 347 1.46 -15.15 32.15
CA VAL A 347 1.47 -13.94 32.98
C VAL A 347 0.01 -13.54 33.14
N GLU A 348 -0.41 -13.29 34.38
CA GLU A 348 -1.76 -12.87 34.75
C GLU A 348 -2.36 -11.91 33.72
N GLN A 349 -3.50 -12.30 33.13
CA GLN A 349 -4.29 -11.49 32.21
C GLN A 349 -4.77 -10.22 32.95
N LEU A 350 -3.90 -9.20 33.02
CA LEU A 350 -4.40 -7.83 32.96
C LEU A 350 -5.21 -7.78 31.66
N VAL A 351 -6.52 -7.61 31.78
CA VAL A 351 -7.49 -7.58 30.67
C VAL A 351 -6.99 -6.53 29.67
N GLN A 352 -6.28 -6.98 28.65
CA GLN A 352 -5.82 -6.09 27.59
C GLN A 352 -7.06 -5.54 26.91
N PRO A 353 -7.18 -4.21 26.75
CA PRO A 353 -8.35 -3.63 26.12
C PRO A 353 -8.48 -4.17 24.70
N LYS A 354 -9.70 -4.54 24.33
CA LYS A 354 -10.03 -4.96 22.97
C LYS A 354 -9.82 -3.79 22.03
N THR A 355 -8.97 -3.97 21.03
CA THR A 355 -8.53 -2.88 20.15
C THR A 355 -8.71 -3.23 18.68
N PHE A 356 -9.01 -2.22 17.88
CA PHE A 356 -9.31 -2.33 16.45
C PHE A 356 -8.55 -1.26 15.66
N ILE A 357 -8.20 -1.55 14.41
CA ILE A 357 -7.52 -0.59 13.54
C ILE A 357 -8.45 0.59 13.23
N ALA A 358 -8.08 1.79 13.67
CA ALA A 358 -8.81 3.03 13.38
C ALA A 358 -8.14 3.88 12.29
N ASP A 359 -6.82 3.76 12.18
CA ASP A 359 -5.98 4.39 11.15
C ASP A 359 -5.01 3.34 10.62
N PHE A 360 -5.24 2.90 9.38
CA PHE A 360 -4.46 1.83 8.78
C PHE A 360 -2.98 2.20 8.61
N VAL A 361 -2.67 3.42 8.13
CA VAL A 361 -1.29 3.84 7.87
C VAL A 361 -0.50 3.87 9.17
N LYS A 362 -1.10 4.41 10.24
CA LYS A 362 -0.49 4.37 11.58
C LYS A 362 -0.35 2.95 12.11
N SER A 363 -1.33 2.08 11.92
CA SER A 363 -1.25 0.68 12.36
C SER A 363 -0.22 -0.17 11.60
N ALA A 364 0.09 0.21 10.37
CA ALA A 364 1.13 -0.43 9.55
C ALA A 364 2.52 0.19 9.76
N ASP A 365 2.64 1.23 10.58
CA ASP A 365 3.89 1.93 10.83
C ASP A 365 4.71 1.21 11.90
N VAL A 366 5.78 0.55 11.46
CA VAL A 366 6.73 -0.19 12.30
C VAL A 366 7.40 0.70 13.36
N CYS A 367 7.49 2.01 13.14
CA CYS A 367 8.10 2.93 14.09
C CYS A 367 7.26 3.12 15.36
N TYR A 368 5.94 3.05 15.22
CA TYR A 368 4.98 3.17 16.32
C TYR A 368 4.42 1.82 16.77
N ASN A 369 4.66 0.75 15.99
CA ASN A 369 4.24 -0.63 16.23
C ASN A 369 5.46 -1.59 16.10
N PRO A 370 6.41 -1.56 17.06
CA PRO A 370 7.69 -2.27 16.95
C PRO A 370 7.55 -3.79 16.86
N GLU A 371 6.45 -4.37 17.32
CA GLU A 371 6.13 -5.79 17.17
C GLU A 371 6.09 -6.26 15.71
N LEU A 372 5.80 -5.34 14.78
CA LEU A 372 5.77 -5.61 13.33
C LEU A 372 7.18 -5.84 12.74
N MET A 373 8.26 -5.49 13.45
CA MET A 373 9.63 -5.68 12.96
C MET A 373 9.99 -7.13 12.75
N SER A 374 9.56 -8.02 13.66
CA SER A 374 9.84 -9.46 13.61
C SER A 374 9.26 -10.14 12.37
N MET A 375 8.38 -9.43 11.66
CA MET A 375 7.59 -9.93 10.55
C MET A 375 8.01 -9.31 9.20
N ASN A 376 9.03 -8.44 9.16
CA ASN A 376 9.36 -7.66 7.97
C ASN A 376 10.87 -7.44 7.76
N ARG A 377 11.33 -7.53 6.50
CA ARG A 377 12.73 -7.31 6.14
C ARG A 377 13.01 -5.85 5.81
N ALA A 378 14.16 -5.37 6.26
CA ALA A 378 14.72 -4.09 5.87
C ALA A 378 15.66 -4.26 4.69
N ALA A 379 15.36 -3.63 3.56
CA ALA A 379 16.27 -3.52 2.42
C ALA A 379 17.05 -2.19 2.47
N ARG A 380 18.20 -2.16 1.77
CA ARG A 380 19.17 -1.06 1.81
C ARG A 380 19.14 -0.35 0.46
N GLU A 381 19.26 0.97 0.50
CA GLU A 381 19.52 1.93 -0.60
C GLU A 381 18.33 2.83 -0.96
N LEU A 382 18.64 4.10 -1.26
CA LEU A 382 17.69 5.04 -1.83
C LEU A 382 17.49 4.69 -3.31
N GLY A 383 16.59 3.75 -3.57
CA GLY A 383 16.22 3.36 -4.93
C GLY A 383 15.13 4.27 -5.49
N LEU A 384 15.32 4.75 -6.72
CA LEU A 384 14.26 5.40 -7.50
C LEU A 384 13.64 4.35 -8.43
N SER A 385 13.05 3.32 -7.82
CA SER A 385 12.36 2.26 -8.52
C SER A 385 10.87 2.26 -8.20
N LEU A 386 10.09 1.94 -9.22
CA LEU A 386 8.69 1.61 -9.04
C LEU A 386 8.59 0.17 -8.55
N ALA A 387 8.04 0.01 -7.34
CA ALA A 387 7.75 -1.27 -6.73
C ALA A 387 6.24 -1.54 -6.73
N THR A 388 5.88 -2.80 -6.51
CA THR A 388 4.48 -3.21 -6.42
C THR A 388 3.86 -2.96 -5.04
N CYS A 389 4.69 -2.90 -4.00
CA CYS A 389 4.31 -2.43 -2.68
C CYS A 389 5.45 -1.67 -1.99
N ARG A 390 5.14 -1.02 -0.87
CA ARG A 390 6.10 -0.27 -0.05
C ARG A 390 5.76 -0.38 1.42
N TYR A 391 6.75 -0.15 2.28
CA TYR A 391 6.49 0.18 3.68
C TYR A 391 6.20 1.68 3.84
N VAL A 392 5.55 2.07 4.95
CA VAL A 392 5.24 3.48 5.26
C VAL A 392 6.47 4.37 5.06
N HIS A 393 7.61 3.92 5.55
CA HIS A 393 8.86 4.67 5.57
C HIS A 393 9.86 4.36 4.46
N SER A 394 9.48 3.51 3.50
CA SER A 394 10.36 3.12 2.41
C SER A 394 10.52 4.26 1.38
N SER A 395 11.59 4.24 0.59
CA SER A 395 11.82 5.23 -0.46
C SER A 395 11.20 4.84 -1.81
N ASP A 396 10.70 3.61 -1.93
CA ASP A 396 10.15 3.09 -3.19
C ASP A 396 8.95 3.91 -3.68
N LEU A 397 8.83 4.04 -5.00
CA LEU A 397 7.63 4.59 -5.62
C LEU A 397 6.60 3.48 -5.78
N VAL A 398 5.39 3.64 -5.23
CA VAL A 398 4.33 2.63 -5.39
C VAL A 398 3.73 2.76 -6.77
N SER A 399 3.83 1.71 -7.56
CA SER A 399 3.08 1.57 -8.81
C SER A 399 1.76 0.85 -8.58
N ALA A 400 0.81 1.00 -9.51
CA ALA A 400 -0.37 0.15 -9.54
C ALA A 400 0.05 -1.26 -10.02
N PRO A 401 -0.03 -2.29 -9.17
CA PRO A 401 0.36 -3.61 -9.60
C PRO A 401 -0.69 -4.22 -10.53
N LEU A 402 -0.23 -5.07 -11.46
CA LEU A 402 -1.05 -5.59 -12.55
C LEU A 402 -1.19 -7.11 -12.54
N ASP A 403 -0.60 -7.75 -11.54
CA ASP A 403 -0.80 -9.15 -11.27
C ASP A 403 -2.23 -9.37 -10.78
N GLY A 404 -2.94 -10.33 -11.36
CA GLY A 404 -4.31 -10.68 -10.94
C GLY A 404 -5.41 -9.66 -11.28
N VAL A 405 -5.09 -8.46 -11.80
CA VAL A 405 -6.12 -7.42 -12.10
C VAL A 405 -7.12 -7.83 -13.17
N TRP A 406 -6.77 -8.82 -14.00
CA TRP A 406 -7.61 -9.41 -15.05
C TRP A 406 -8.61 -10.45 -14.52
N GLU A 407 -8.44 -10.89 -13.28
CA GLU A 407 -9.27 -11.96 -12.73
C GLU A 407 -10.69 -11.50 -12.45
N LYS A 408 -11.64 -12.23 -13.02
CA LYS A 408 -13.08 -12.01 -12.86
C LYS A 408 -13.67 -13.12 -11.99
N VAL A 409 -14.62 -12.73 -11.15
CA VAL A 409 -15.52 -13.60 -10.39
C VAL A 409 -16.94 -13.10 -10.60
N ALA A 410 -17.93 -13.97 -10.40
CA ALA A 410 -19.33 -13.58 -10.47
C ALA A 410 -19.72 -12.73 -9.27
N TYR A 411 -20.54 -11.71 -9.49
CA TYR A 411 -21.27 -11.05 -8.41
C TYR A 411 -22.31 -12.03 -7.85
N ILE A 412 -22.32 -12.23 -6.53
CA ILE A 412 -23.36 -12.98 -5.82
C ILE A 412 -24.04 -12.03 -4.84
N PRO A 413 -25.37 -11.84 -4.90
CA PRO A 413 -26.12 -11.08 -3.91
C PRO A 413 -25.81 -11.56 -2.48
N TRP A 414 -25.81 -10.64 -1.52
CA TRP A 414 -25.41 -10.96 -0.14
C TRP A 414 -26.26 -12.07 0.49
N GLU A 415 -27.56 -12.05 0.21
CA GLU A 415 -28.55 -13.02 0.71
C GLU A 415 -28.36 -14.42 0.12
N GLU A 416 -27.75 -14.52 -1.06
CA GLU A 416 -27.52 -15.78 -1.77
C GLU A 416 -26.21 -16.47 -1.35
N LYS A 417 -25.41 -15.86 -0.46
CA LYS A 417 -24.15 -16.44 0.03
C LYS A 417 -24.42 -17.40 1.19
N PRO A 418 -24.28 -18.74 0.98
CA PRO A 418 -24.70 -19.72 1.97
C PRO A 418 -23.77 -19.84 3.17
N ILE A 419 -22.50 -19.44 3.04
CA ILE A 419 -21.47 -19.75 4.06
C ILE A 419 -21.10 -18.48 4.83
N ARG A 420 -21.30 -18.48 6.15
CA ARG A 420 -21.05 -17.33 7.04
C ARG A 420 -19.65 -17.33 7.67
N LYS A 421 -18.77 -18.24 7.23
CA LYS A 421 -17.38 -18.33 7.68
C LYS A 421 -16.47 -17.36 6.93
N ALA A 422 -15.39 -16.95 7.58
CA ALA A 422 -14.25 -16.31 6.95
C ALA A 422 -13.37 -17.35 6.25
N PHE A 423 -13.20 -17.13 4.95
CA PHE A 423 -12.53 -18.07 4.08
C PHE A 423 -11.15 -17.61 3.64
N TRP A 424 -10.19 -18.52 3.65
CA TRP A 424 -8.89 -18.35 3.00
C TRP A 424 -8.29 -19.67 2.51
N ARG A 425 -7.78 -19.69 1.28
CA ARG A 425 -6.90 -20.74 0.77
C ARG A 425 -5.78 -20.11 -0.06
N GLY A 426 -4.56 -20.53 0.18
CA GLY A 426 -3.37 -20.05 -0.53
C GLY A 426 -2.12 -20.84 -0.18
N THR A 427 -1.06 -20.66 -0.95
CA THR A 427 0.23 -21.31 -0.71
C THR A 427 1.01 -20.63 0.43
N ALA A 428 2.01 -21.34 0.97
CA ALA A 428 2.94 -20.87 1.99
C ALA A 428 3.95 -19.85 1.42
N THR A 429 3.45 -18.76 0.85
CA THR A 429 4.28 -17.66 0.35
C THR A 429 4.27 -16.47 1.28
N GLY A 430 5.35 -15.71 1.31
CA GLY A 430 5.50 -14.57 2.23
C GLY A 430 6.74 -14.58 3.09
N SER A 431 7.36 -15.75 3.22
CA SER A 431 8.69 -15.90 3.76
C SER A 431 9.39 -17.05 3.06
N PHE A 432 10.73 -17.01 3.04
CA PHE A 432 11.49 -18.19 2.70
C PHE A 432 11.69 -19.02 3.98
N HIS A 433 11.30 -20.29 3.96
CA HIS A 433 11.32 -21.18 5.10
C HIS A 433 12.70 -21.85 5.21
N ASN A 434 13.47 -21.45 6.22
CA ASN A 434 14.73 -22.09 6.57
C ASN A 434 14.97 -21.95 8.08
N LYS A 435 15.97 -22.64 8.62
CA LYS A 435 16.30 -22.62 10.05
C LYS A 435 16.76 -21.28 10.61
N LYS A 436 17.07 -20.31 9.76
CA LYS A 436 17.49 -18.95 10.17
C LYS A 436 16.32 -17.98 10.28
N ILE A 437 15.15 -18.35 9.78
CA ILE A 437 13.97 -17.48 9.73
C ILE A 437 12.89 -18.13 10.59
N PRO A 438 12.29 -17.41 11.55
CA PRO A 438 11.21 -17.93 12.38
C PRO A 438 9.90 -18.02 11.57
N TRP A 439 9.89 -18.89 10.57
CA TRP A 439 8.86 -18.91 9.52
C TRP A 439 7.46 -19.24 10.05
N ARG A 440 7.35 -19.93 11.19
CA ARG A 440 6.08 -20.18 11.90
C ARG A 440 5.37 -18.88 12.31
N GLY A 441 6.13 -17.81 12.51
CA GLY A 441 5.65 -16.46 12.79
C GLY A 441 5.27 -15.65 11.54
N SER A 442 5.41 -16.21 10.34
CA SER A 442 5.02 -15.52 9.10
C SER A 442 3.50 -15.41 9.00
N GLN A 443 3.00 -14.44 8.24
CA GLN A 443 1.60 -14.03 8.20
C GLN A 443 0.63 -15.14 7.78
N ARG A 444 1.00 -16.03 6.85
CA ARG A 444 0.10 -17.10 6.37
C ARG A 444 0.13 -18.32 7.26
N GLU A 445 1.29 -18.65 7.78
CA GLU A 445 1.55 -19.75 8.71
C GLU A 445 0.83 -19.46 10.04
N ARG A 446 0.95 -18.25 10.59
CA ARG A 446 0.18 -17.83 11.76
C ARG A 446 -1.33 -17.91 11.55
N LEU A 447 -1.81 -17.50 10.37
CA LEU A 447 -3.23 -17.61 10.05
C LEU A 447 -3.68 -19.08 9.98
N HIS A 448 -2.87 -19.95 9.40
CA HIS A 448 -3.13 -21.39 9.38
C HIS A 448 -3.17 -21.95 10.80
N PHE A 449 -2.16 -21.70 11.64
CA PHE A 449 -2.11 -22.19 13.00
C PHE A 449 -3.24 -21.65 13.88
N LEU A 450 -3.64 -20.38 13.71
CA LEU A 450 -4.80 -19.82 14.38
C LEU A 450 -6.07 -20.62 14.06
N ALA A 451 -6.33 -20.89 12.78
CA ALA A 451 -7.55 -21.56 12.32
C ALA A 451 -7.58 -23.07 12.59
N HIS A 452 -6.41 -23.71 12.76
CA HIS A 452 -6.29 -25.14 13.08
C HIS A 452 -6.05 -25.39 14.58
N ASN A 453 -6.11 -24.34 15.41
CA ASN A 453 -6.05 -24.48 16.85
C ASN A 453 -7.38 -25.09 17.36
N ASN A 454 -7.37 -26.38 17.64
CA ASN A 454 -8.51 -27.13 18.18
C ASN A 454 -8.42 -27.28 19.71
N SER A 455 -7.80 -26.31 20.40
CA SER A 455 -7.72 -26.32 21.86
C SER A 455 -9.05 -25.90 22.51
N GLU A 456 -9.38 -26.55 23.63
CA GLU A 456 -10.45 -26.11 24.55
C GLU A 456 -10.07 -24.88 25.39
N ALA A 457 -8.84 -24.35 25.23
CA ALA A 457 -8.46 -23.08 25.83
C ALA A 457 -9.46 -21.99 25.42
N THR A 458 -9.83 -21.14 26.37
CA THR A 458 -10.81 -20.09 26.12
C THR A 458 -10.12 -18.77 25.80
N ALA A 459 -10.75 -17.97 24.93
CA ALA A 459 -10.33 -16.59 24.69
C ALA A 459 -11.53 -15.64 24.82
N PRO A 460 -11.32 -14.45 25.42
CA PRO A 460 -12.38 -13.46 25.57
C PRO A 460 -12.72 -12.82 24.22
N ILE A 461 -14.00 -12.52 23.99
CA ILE A 461 -14.51 -11.75 22.85
C ILE A 461 -15.59 -10.76 23.30
N LEU A 462 -15.81 -9.69 22.54
CA LEU A 462 -16.93 -8.77 22.76
C LEU A 462 -18.22 -9.30 22.17
N VAL A 463 -19.24 -9.42 23.02
CA VAL A 463 -20.58 -9.86 22.65
C VAL A 463 -21.64 -8.93 23.23
N LYS A 464 -22.82 -8.91 22.61
CA LYS A 464 -23.93 -8.06 23.06
C LYS A 464 -24.93 -8.88 23.87
N ARG A 465 -25.15 -8.48 25.13
CA ARG A 465 -26.14 -9.05 26.06
C ARG A 465 -27.06 -7.97 26.58
N ASP A 466 -28.37 -8.17 26.46
CA ASP A 466 -29.39 -7.24 27.00
C ASP A 466 -29.13 -5.77 26.63
N GLY A 467 -28.66 -5.54 25.39
CA GLY A 467 -28.36 -4.21 24.87
C GLY A 467 -26.98 -3.64 25.25
N ARG A 468 -26.17 -4.33 26.06
CA ARG A 468 -24.83 -3.92 26.50
C ARG A 468 -23.74 -4.77 25.89
N TRP A 469 -22.58 -4.18 25.66
CA TRP A 469 -21.37 -4.90 25.26
C TRP A 469 -20.64 -5.43 26.48
N VAL A 470 -20.37 -6.73 26.49
CA VAL A 470 -19.66 -7.43 27.57
C VAL A 470 -18.58 -8.31 26.97
N THR A 471 -17.57 -8.62 27.77
CA THR A 471 -16.51 -9.56 27.41
C THR A 471 -16.87 -10.94 27.94
N GLU A 472 -17.01 -11.92 27.06
CA GLU A 472 -17.28 -13.32 27.40
C GLU A 472 -16.21 -14.22 26.79
N SER A 473 -15.85 -15.31 27.48
CA SER A 473 -14.82 -16.24 27.02
C SER A 473 -15.45 -17.48 26.39
N TYR A 474 -14.95 -17.85 25.20
CA TYR A 474 -15.39 -19.02 24.45
C TYR A 474 -14.19 -19.93 24.13
N PRO A 475 -14.37 -21.26 24.03
CA PRO A 475 -13.34 -22.17 23.55
C PRO A 475 -12.86 -21.78 22.15
N VAL A 476 -11.54 -21.79 21.93
CA VAL A 476 -10.94 -21.45 20.62
C VAL A 476 -11.42 -22.41 19.53
N GLN A 477 -11.51 -23.71 19.84
CA GLN A 477 -12.07 -24.71 18.93
C GLN A 477 -13.48 -24.34 18.46
N GLU A 478 -14.37 -23.93 19.38
CA GLU A 478 -15.77 -23.56 19.05
C GLU A 478 -15.81 -22.34 18.11
N MET A 479 -15.00 -21.32 18.36
CA MET A 479 -14.90 -20.14 17.49
C MET A 479 -14.35 -20.48 16.09
N ASN A 480 -13.33 -21.35 16.02
CA ASN A 480 -12.76 -21.82 14.76
C ASN A 480 -13.77 -22.63 13.95
N GLU A 481 -14.47 -23.57 14.59
CA GLU A 481 -15.53 -24.37 13.97
C GLU A 481 -16.70 -23.51 13.50
N ALA A 482 -17.08 -22.47 14.25
CA ALA A 482 -18.18 -21.58 13.89
C ALA A 482 -17.81 -20.63 12.73
N TRP A 483 -16.61 -20.06 12.74
CA TRP A 483 -16.32 -18.89 11.92
C TRP A 483 -15.19 -19.02 10.92
N LEU A 484 -14.28 -19.99 11.03
CA LEU A 484 -13.11 -20.06 10.14
C LEU A 484 -13.18 -21.26 9.20
N ASP A 485 -12.79 -20.99 7.95
CA ASP A 485 -12.50 -21.99 6.93
C ASP A 485 -11.24 -21.55 6.18
N VAL A 486 -10.09 -21.83 6.79
CA VAL A 486 -8.80 -21.25 6.44
C VAL A 486 -7.77 -22.36 6.35
N GLY A 487 -6.88 -22.34 5.36
CA GLY A 487 -5.77 -23.30 5.31
C GLY A 487 -4.76 -23.04 4.21
N LEU A 488 -3.52 -23.48 4.44
CA LEU A 488 -2.46 -23.49 3.45
C LEU A 488 -2.72 -24.61 2.43
N SER A 489 -2.36 -24.40 1.17
CA SER A 489 -2.58 -25.36 0.08
C SER A 489 -1.31 -25.66 -0.72
N ASP A 490 -1.33 -26.77 -1.47
CA ASP A 490 -0.29 -27.21 -2.43
C ASP A 490 1.04 -27.68 -1.85
N GLY A 491 1.09 -27.98 -0.55
CA GLY A 491 2.29 -28.48 0.09
C GLY A 491 3.37 -27.40 0.34
N PRO A 492 4.55 -27.81 0.83
CA PRO A 492 5.68 -26.95 1.12
C PRO A 492 6.14 -26.18 -0.13
N THR A 493 6.30 -24.87 0.01
CA THR A 493 6.84 -24.00 -1.04
C THR A 493 7.77 -22.97 -0.42
N GLN A 494 8.71 -22.43 -1.23
CA GLN A 494 9.71 -21.45 -0.77
C GLN A 494 10.46 -21.91 0.50
N CYS A 495 10.90 -23.17 0.55
CA CYS A 495 11.57 -23.77 1.70
C CYS A 495 12.95 -24.33 1.30
N SER A 496 13.84 -24.50 2.28
CA SER A 496 15.12 -25.18 2.10
C SER A 496 14.94 -26.68 2.31
N GLU A 497 15.22 -27.46 1.27
CA GLU A 497 15.32 -28.92 1.39
C GLU A 497 16.61 -29.31 2.14
N GLU A 498 17.71 -28.59 1.89
CA GLU A 498 19.04 -28.89 2.44
C GLU A 498 19.07 -28.88 3.98
N ASP A 499 18.36 -27.94 4.61
CA ASP A 499 18.31 -27.85 6.07
C ASP A 499 17.13 -28.60 6.71
N GLY A 500 16.30 -29.28 5.90
CA GLY A 500 15.12 -30.03 6.34
C GLY A 500 13.87 -29.19 6.60
N SER A 501 13.88 -27.89 6.30
CA SER A 501 12.71 -27.03 6.58
C SER A 501 11.48 -27.40 5.74
N CYS A 502 11.65 -27.91 4.51
CA CYS A 502 10.50 -28.41 3.73
C CYS A 502 9.81 -29.59 4.42
N ASP A 503 10.58 -30.51 5.00
CA ASP A 503 10.05 -31.66 5.75
C ASP A 503 9.34 -31.19 7.03
N GLU A 504 9.89 -30.20 7.73
CA GLU A 504 9.24 -29.58 8.89
C GLU A 504 7.88 -28.97 8.52
N LEU A 505 7.78 -28.27 7.38
CA LEU A 505 6.51 -27.73 6.89
C LEU A 505 5.49 -28.85 6.63
N GLU A 506 5.90 -29.91 5.91
CA GLU A 506 5.02 -31.06 5.61
C GLU A 506 4.54 -31.76 6.89
N MET A 507 5.38 -31.81 7.93
CA MET A 507 5.03 -32.45 9.20
C MET A 507 4.11 -31.60 10.08
N GLU A 508 4.26 -30.27 10.06
CA GLU A 508 3.53 -29.38 10.97
C GLU A 508 2.24 -28.80 10.39
N ILE A 509 2.09 -28.79 9.06
CA ILE A 509 0.97 -28.15 8.37
C ILE A 509 0.15 -29.20 7.64
N ASP A 510 -1.14 -29.29 7.97
CA ASP A 510 -2.09 -30.07 7.19
C ASP A 510 -2.50 -29.25 5.94
N PHE A 511 -1.82 -29.51 4.83
CA PHE A 511 -2.07 -28.79 3.59
C PHE A 511 -3.41 -29.19 2.97
N MET A 512 -4.27 -28.20 2.79
CA MET A 512 -5.61 -28.37 2.26
C MET A 512 -5.64 -28.33 0.72
N PRO A 513 -6.66 -28.93 0.08
CA PRO A 513 -6.86 -28.81 -1.35
C PRO A 513 -7.08 -27.36 -1.81
N ARG A 514 -6.64 -27.05 -3.04
CA ARG A 514 -6.99 -25.79 -3.70
C ARG A 514 -8.50 -25.64 -3.83
N VAL A 515 -8.97 -24.42 -3.58
CA VAL A 515 -10.36 -24.02 -3.83
C VAL A 515 -10.39 -23.03 -4.97
N ARG A 516 -11.32 -23.23 -5.90
CA ARG A 516 -11.50 -22.34 -7.05
C ARG A 516 -12.08 -21.00 -6.59
N LYS A 517 -11.74 -19.92 -7.28
CA LYS A 517 -12.25 -18.57 -6.96
C LYS A 517 -13.78 -18.47 -7.08
N GLU A 518 -14.38 -19.25 -7.97
CA GLU A 518 -15.84 -19.35 -8.16
C GLU A 518 -16.54 -20.02 -6.98
N ASP A 519 -15.81 -20.79 -6.17
CA ASP A 519 -16.33 -21.39 -4.94
C ASP A 519 -16.05 -20.49 -3.73
N ALA A 520 -14.89 -19.83 -3.68
CA ALA A 520 -14.53 -18.88 -2.62
C ALA A 520 -15.52 -17.69 -2.53
N VAL A 521 -16.10 -17.25 -3.65
CA VAL A 521 -17.07 -16.13 -3.66
C VAL A 521 -18.39 -16.46 -2.95
N LYS A 522 -18.68 -17.73 -2.65
CA LYS A 522 -19.90 -18.17 -1.93
C LYS A 522 -19.87 -17.87 -0.43
N TYR A 523 -18.70 -17.55 0.12
CA TYR A 523 -18.53 -17.17 1.52
C TYR A 523 -18.91 -15.72 1.73
N LYS A 524 -19.47 -15.36 2.88
CA LYS A 524 -19.76 -13.96 3.22
C LYS A 524 -18.47 -13.17 3.47
N TYR A 525 -17.50 -13.78 4.15
CA TYR A 525 -16.23 -13.16 4.50
C TYR A 525 -15.07 -13.88 3.83
N VAL A 526 -14.10 -13.12 3.32
CA VAL A 526 -12.89 -13.65 2.69
C VAL A 526 -11.69 -12.89 3.24
N ILE A 527 -10.64 -13.62 3.63
CA ILE A 527 -9.44 -13.01 4.19
C ILE A 527 -8.48 -12.65 3.05
N ASP A 528 -7.96 -11.43 3.07
CA ASP A 528 -6.88 -10.96 2.21
C ASP A 528 -5.62 -10.82 3.06
N VAL A 529 -4.61 -11.64 2.76
CA VAL A 529 -3.34 -11.69 3.51
C VAL A 529 -2.20 -11.56 2.53
N ASP A 530 -1.20 -10.79 2.95
CA ASP A 530 0.05 -10.57 2.22
C ASP A 530 0.75 -11.89 1.84
N GLY A 531 1.43 -11.88 0.70
CA GLY A 531 2.39 -12.90 0.29
C GLY A 531 3.80 -12.39 0.51
N ASN A 532 4.69 -12.57 -0.48
CA ASN A 532 6.03 -11.96 -0.46
C ASN A 532 5.97 -10.42 -0.39
N GLY A 533 4.85 -9.85 -0.81
CA GLY A 533 4.47 -8.46 -0.67
C GLY A 533 2.94 -8.37 -0.56
N TRP A 534 2.34 -7.40 -1.26
CA TRP A 534 0.88 -7.20 -1.33
C TRP A 534 0.12 -8.42 -1.91
N SER A 535 -1.20 -8.46 -1.71
CA SER A 535 -2.08 -9.51 -2.23
C SER A 535 -2.76 -9.12 -3.55
N SER A 536 -2.41 -9.82 -4.63
CA SER A 536 -3.05 -9.69 -5.95
C SER A 536 -4.53 -10.10 -6.01
N ARG A 537 -5.05 -10.68 -4.93
CA ARG A 537 -6.43 -11.15 -4.84
C ARG A 537 -7.39 -10.05 -4.41
N PHE A 538 -6.92 -8.98 -3.77
CA PHE A 538 -7.78 -8.02 -3.07
C PHE A 538 -8.94 -7.50 -3.94
N ARG A 539 -8.62 -7.04 -5.15
CA ARG A 539 -9.61 -6.54 -6.11
C ARG A 539 -10.68 -7.59 -6.50
N ARG A 540 -10.27 -8.83 -6.81
CA ARG A 540 -11.23 -9.88 -7.21
C ARG A 540 -12.14 -10.29 -6.06
N LEU A 541 -11.65 -10.21 -4.81
CA LEU A 541 -12.43 -10.53 -3.62
C LEU A 541 -13.54 -9.49 -3.40
N LEU A 542 -13.24 -8.20 -3.55
CA LEU A 542 -14.24 -7.12 -3.51
C LEU A 542 -15.28 -7.27 -4.63
N ALA A 543 -14.83 -7.60 -5.85
CA ALA A 543 -15.70 -7.78 -7.01
C ALA A 543 -16.72 -8.92 -6.85
N GLY A 544 -16.46 -9.85 -5.93
CA GLY A 544 -17.37 -10.94 -5.57
C GLY A 544 -18.50 -10.56 -4.62
N ASN A 545 -18.58 -9.29 -4.18
CA ASN A 545 -19.52 -8.82 -3.15
C ASN A 545 -19.32 -9.52 -1.79
N ASN A 546 -18.06 -9.78 -1.43
CA ASN A 546 -17.69 -10.35 -0.13
C ASN A 546 -17.30 -9.22 0.83
N VAL A 547 -17.43 -9.45 2.14
CA VAL A 547 -16.67 -8.65 3.11
C VAL A 547 -15.23 -9.12 3.06
N VAL A 548 -14.33 -8.25 2.64
CA VAL A 548 -12.90 -8.56 2.59
C VAL A 548 -12.25 -8.16 3.91
N LEU A 549 -11.74 -9.15 4.64
CA LEU A 549 -10.99 -8.99 5.89
C LEU A 549 -9.51 -8.85 5.51
N LYS A 550 -9.00 -7.62 5.43
CA LYS A 550 -7.64 -7.33 4.92
C LYS A 550 -6.63 -7.20 6.05
N SER A 551 -5.63 -8.07 6.05
CA SER A 551 -4.46 -8.03 6.93
C SER A 551 -3.22 -7.75 6.09
N THR A 552 -2.70 -6.52 6.18
CA THR A 552 -1.54 -6.09 5.39
C THR A 552 -0.68 -5.07 6.15
N VAL A 553 0.61 -5.03 5.85
CA VAL A 553 1.55 -3.98 6.31
C VAL A 553 1.88 -2.97 5.21
N PHE A 554 1.35 -3.17 4.00
CA PHE A 554 1.73 -2.39 2.84
C PHE A 554 0.64 -1.36 2.49
N PRO A 555 0.92 -0.06 2.62
CA PRO A 555 0.15 0.95 1.91
C PRO A 555 0.25 0.73 0.40
N GLU A 556 -0.91 0.60 -0.24
CA GLU A 556 -1.03 0.43 -1.69
C GLU A 556 -1.49 1.74 -2.36
N TRP A 557 -1.44 1.80 -3.69
CA TRP A 557 -1.75 3.02 -4.45
C TRP A 557 -3.17 3.58 -4.23
N PHE A 558 -4.12 2.74 -3.81
CA PHE A 558 -5.52 3.12 -3.60
C PHE A 558 -5.80 3.56 -2.16
N ASN A 559 -4.80 3.57 -1.27
CA ASN A 559 -4.98 3.72 0.18
C ASN A 559 -5.80 4.96 0.58
N ASP A 560 -5.68 6.06 -0.17
CA ASP A 560 -6.40 7.31 0.14
C ASP A 560 -7.82 7.34 -0.44
N LEU A 561 -8.16 6.42 -1.35
CA LEU A 561 -9.48 6.28 -1.96
C LEU A 561 -10.31 5.16 -1.30
N MET A 562 -9.66 4.08 -0.86
CA MET A 562 -10.35 2.97 -0.19
C MET A 562 -10.31 3.14 1.32
N ILE A 563 -11.45 3.58 1.85
CA ILE A 563 -11.66 3.78 3.28
C ILE A 563 -11.87 2.44 4.03
N PRO A 564 -11.04 2.11 5.04
CA PRO A 564 -11.29 0.98 5.95
C PRO A 564 -12.63 1.14 6.70
N TRP A 565 -13.28 0.03 7.03
CA TRP A 565 -14.64 -0.05 7.62
C TRP A 565 -15.80 0.44 6.74
N TYR A 566 -15.51 0.98 5.55
CA TYR A 566 -16.51 1.32 4.55
C TYR A 566 -16.45 0.38 3.34
N HIS A 567 -15.26 0.21 2.74
CA HIS A 567 -15.09 -0.68 1.57
C HIS A 567 -14.59 -2.08 1.92
N TYR A 568 -13.90 -2.23 3.05
CA TYR A 568 -13.34 -3.48 3.54
C TYR A 568 -13.13 -3.40 5.06
N VAL A 569 -12.84 -4.51 5.72
CA VAL A 569 -12.56 -4.56 7.16
C VAL A 569 -11.06 -4.76 7.37
N PRO A 570 -10.33 -3.80 7.97
CA PRO A 570 -8.93 -4.00 8.33
C PRO A 570 -8.82 -4.99 9.50
N VAL A 571 -7.85 -5.90 9.43
CA VAL A 571 -7.53 -6.89 10.47
C VAL A 571 -6.07 -6.71 10.84
N LYS A 572 -5.75 -6.80 12.13
CA LYS A 572 -4.36 -6.73 12.59
C LYS A 572 -3.51 -7.82 11.97
N ILE A 573 -2.22 -7.54 11.85
CA ILE A 573 -1.23 -8.48 11.34
C ILE A 573 -1.10 -9.72 12.23
N ASP A 574 -1.40 -9.60 13.52
CA ASP A 574 -1.40 -10.71 14.47
C ASP A 574 -2.75 -11.43 14.59
N TYR A 575 -3.77 -10.99 13.85
CA TYR A 575 -5.13 -11.52 13.89
C TYR A 575 -5.80 -11.44 15.26
N SER A 576 -5.26 -10.65 16.21
CA SER A 576 -5.76 -10.57 17.59
C SER A 576 -7.17 -9.98 17.70
N ASP A 577 -7.63 -9.27 16.67
CA ASP A 577 -8.99 -8.71 16.55
C ASP A 577 -9.93 -9.53 15.66
N LEU A 578 -9.46 -10.62 15.04
CA LEU A 578 -10.25 -11.39 14.07
C LEU A 578 -11.51 -12.02 14.69
N TYR A 579 -11.39 -12.63 15.87
CA TYR A 579 -12.55 -13.23 16.55
C TYR A 579 -13.56 -12.17 17.01
N ASP A 580 -13.11 -11.03 17.52
CA ASP A 580 -14.02 -9.93 17.91
C ASP A 580 -14.74 -9.33 16.69
N ILE A 581 -14.04 -9.20 15.54
CA ILE A 581 -14.62 -8.77 14.27
C ILE A 581 -15.71 -9.75 13.82
N LEU A 582 -15.42 -11.06 13.86
CA LEU A 582 -16.38 -12.09 13.46
C LEU A 582 -17.57 -12.15 14.41
N ALA A 583 -17.34 -12.04 15.73
CA ALA A 583 -18.39 -11.96 16.74
C ALA A 583 -19.29 -10.73 16.53
N PHE A 584 -18.73 -9.57 16.17
CA PHE A 584 -19.51 -8.37 15.89
C PHE A 584 -20.47 -8.55 14.71
N PHE A 585 -20.00 -9.16 13.61
CA PHE A 585 -20.82 -9.34 12.41
C PHE A 585 -21.73 -10.57 12.44
N ASN A 586 -21.26 -11.70 12.97
CA ASN A 586 -22.02 -12.96 13.00
C ASN A 586 -22.84 -13.17 14.29
N GLY A 587 -22.46 -12.51 15.38
CA GLY A 587 -22.93 -12.84 16.73
C GLY A 587 -22.01 -13.86 17.40
N PRO A 588 -22.28 -14.24 18.67
CA PRO A 588 -21.46 -15.21 19.40
C PRO A 588 -21.46 -16.61 18.74
N PRO A 589 -20.44 -17.45 18.99
CA PRO A 589 -20.26 -18.70 18.25
C PRO A 589 -21.36 -19.72 18.54
N ASP A 590 -21.95 -19.66 19.73
CA ASP A 590 -23.12 -20.45 20.17
C ASP A 590 -24.45 -20.02 19.53
N GLY A 591 -24.48 -18.92 18.77
CA GLY A 591 -25.69 -18.37 18.14
C GLY A 591 -26.70 -17.73 19.11
N SER A 592 -26.31 -17.45 20.36
CA SER A 592 -27.16 -16.91 21.42
C SER A 592 -27.68 -15.49 21.16
N ALA A 593 -27.03 -14.73 20.27
CA ALA A 593 -27.46 -13.39 19.88
C ALA A 593 -27.16 -13.13 18.40
N PRO A 594 -27.99 -12.31 17.70
CA PRO A 594 -27.70 -11.92 16.33
C PRO A 594 -26.53 -10.95 16.25
N GLY A 595 -25.68 -11.12 15.23
CA GLY A 595 -24.66 -10.13 14.86
C GLY A 595 -25.17 -9.01 13.96
N ARG A 596 -24.25 -8.13 13.54
CA ARG A 596 -24.49 -7.01 12.63
C ARG A 596 -24.33 -7.37 11.15
N ASP A 597 -25.06 -8.39 10.69
CA ASP A 597 -25.08 -8.82 9.27
C ASP A 597 -25.52 -7.68 8.33
N ASP A 598 -26.33 -6.74 8.83
CA ASP A 598 -26.76 -5.52 8.13
C ASP A 598 -25.58 -4.61 7.77
N LEU A 599 -24.61 -4.47 8.67
CA LEU A 599 -23.41 -3.67 8.45
C LEU A 599 -22.39 -4.42 7.57
N ALA A 600 -22.26 -5.74 7.76
CA ALA A 600 -21.43 -6.58 6.89
C ALA A 600 -21.88 -6.49 5.43
N LYS A 601 -23.20 -6.58 5.19
CA LYS A 601 -23.80 -6.38 3.86
C LYS A 601 -23.43 -5.04 3.25
N GLN A 602 -23.56 -3.95 4.02
CA GLN A 602 -23.23 -2.60 3.55
C GLN A 602 -21.77 -2.51 3.12
N ILE A 603 -20.83 -3.03 3.92
CA ILE A 603 -19.40 -3.01 3.59
C ILE A 603 -19.12 -3.79 2.30
N ALA A 604 -19.70 -4.99 2.15
CA ALA A 604 -19.54 -5.80 0.95
C ALA A 604 -20.05 -5.09 -0.32
N GLU A 605 -21.23 -4.46 -0.24
CA GLU A 605 -21.82 -3.73 -1.36
C GLU A 605 -20.99 -2.50 -1.75
N GLN A 606 -20.47 -1.75 -0.77
CA GLN A 606 -19.63 -0.58 -1.04
C GLN A 606 -18.26 -0.98 -1.60
N GLY A 607 -17.65 -2.05 -1.08
CA GLY A 607 -16.44 -2.64 -1.65
C GLY A 607 -16.64 -3.07 -3.11
N TYR A 608 -17.77 -3.72 -3.41
CA TYR A 608 -18.14 -4.07 -4.77
C TYR A 608 -18.31 -2.82 -5.66
N ARG A 609 -19.08 -1.81 -5.23
CA ARG A 609 -19.28 -0.56 -5.99
C ARG A 609 -17.96 0.12 -6.30
N PHE A 610 -17.04 0.18 -5.33
CA PHE A 610 -15.69 0.70 -5.56
C PHE A 610 -14.99 0.00 -6.74
N THR A 611 -15.11 -1.32 -6.87
CA THR A 611 -14.53 -2.05 -8.03
C THR A 611 -15.18 -1.71 -9.37
N GLN A 612 -16.46 -1.36 -9.40
CA GLN A 612 -17.17 -1.01 -10.63
C GLN A 612 -16.90 0.43 -11.04
N GLU A 613 -16.80 1.32 -10.05
CA GLU A 613 -16.79 2.76 -10.25
C GLU A 613 -15.38 3.34 -10.22
N LYS A 614 -14.55 2.90 -9.26
CA LYS A 614 -13.24 3.48 -8.97
C LYS A 614 -12.07 2.54 -9.28
N TRP A 615 -12.30 1.22 -9.42
CA TRP A 615 -11.23 0.22 -9.64
C TRP A 615 -11.53 -0.82 -10.74
N ARG A 616 -11.59 -0.34 -11.98
CA ARG A 616 -11.95 -1.13 -13.18
C ARG A 616 -10.79 -1.97 -13.73
N TYR A 617 -11.15 -2.98 -14.52
CA TYR A 617 -10.21 -3.89 -15.22
C TYR A 617 -9.33 -3.12 -16.20
N VAL A 618 -8.10 -3.60 -16.42
CA VAL A 618 -7.22 -3.19 -17.53
C VAL A 618 -7.53 -4.00 -18.76
#